data_AF-A0A1I5GKD8-F1
#
_entry.id   AF-A0A1I5GKD8-F1
#
_cell.length_a   1.000
_cell.length_b   1.000
_cell.length_c   1.000
_cell.angle_alpha   90.00
_cell.angle_beta   90.00
_cell.angle_gamma   90.00
#
_symmetry.space_group_name_H-M   'P 1'
#
loop_
_entity.id
_entity.type
_entity.pdbx_description
1 polymer ?
#
loop_
_entity_poly.entity_id
_entity_poly.type
_entity_poly.pdbx_seq_one_letter_code
_entity_poly.pdbx_strand_id
1 'polypeptide(L)'
;MSAYQKEIRSTVGFGIVYVLLGHTGLWAVMLGTDNSIRILGLPIHYFIAITLGSLGVLLWSMVWCRYANQLEDEIEAENANLFGSAEADREGSGRQGVGPDALALAEGAK
;
A
#
# COMPACT_ATOMS: atom_id res chain seq x y z
N MET A 1 -6.19 -7.56 -11.13
CA MET A 1 -5.07 -6.68 -11.55
C MET A 1 -5.08 -5.45 -10.65
N SER A 2 -4.78 -5.60 -9.36
CA SER A 2 -5.28 -4.63 -8.38
C SER A 2 -4.27 -4.19 -7.33
N ALA A 3 -3.52 -5.11 -6.73
CA ALA A 3 -2.71 -4.75 -5.56
C ALA A 3 -1.50 -3.87 -5.91
N TYR A 4 -0.72 -4.22 -6.94
CA TYR A 4 0.45 -3.44 -7.36
C TYR A 4 0.09 -2.03 -7.88
N GLN A 5 -1.02 -1.90 -8.63
CA GLN A 5 -1.52 -0.58 -9.05
C GLN A 5 -2.07 0.22 -7.87
N LYS A 6 -2.67 -0.43 -6.87
CA LYS A 6 -3.08 0.22 -5.61
C LYS A 6 -1.86 0.75 -4.85
N GLU A 7 -0.77 -0.01 -4.79
CA GLU A 7 0.48 0.37 -4.11
C GLU A 7 1.12 1.62 -4.73
N ILE A 8 1.23 1.65 -6.06
CA ILE A 8 1.76 2.83 -6.75
C ILE A 8 0.85 4.04 -6.53
N ARG A 9 -0.47 3.86 -6.66
CA ARG A 9 -1.43 4.97 -6.52
C ARG A 9 -1.45 5.53 -5.09
N SER A 10 -1.33 4.67 -4.08
CA SER A 10 -1.26 5.10 -2.69
C SER A 10 0.07 5.81 -2.42
N THR A 11 1.20 5.23 -2.80
CA THR A 11 2.53 5.82 -2.60
C THR A 11 2.64 7.21 -3.24
N VAL A 12 2.17 7.36 -4.48
CA VAL A 12 2.15 8.66 -5.17
C VAL A 12 1.20 9.65 -4.47
N GLY A 13 0.00 9.21 -4.10
CA GLY A 13 -0.98 10.06 -3.42
C GLY A 13 -0.47 10.57 -2.07
N PHE A 14 0.10 9.70 -1.26
CA PHE A 14 0.66 10.07 0.04
C PHE A 14 1.90 10.94 -0.10
N GLY A 15 2.75 10.70 -1.10
CA GLY A 15 3.89 11.56 -1.42
C GLY A 15 3.48 12.99 -1.78
N ILE A 16 2.43 13.16 -2.59
CA ILE A 16 1.89 14.49 -2.92
C ILE A 16 1.41 15.20 -1.67
N VAL A 17 0.65 14.53 -0.81
CA VAL A 17 0.17 15.14 0.45
C VAL A 17 1.34 15.49 1.37
N TYR A 18 2.39 14.67 1.41
CA TYR A 18 3.60 14.96 2.17
C TYR A 18 4.30 16.24 1.71
N VAL A 19 4.40 16.45 0.39
CA VAL A 19 4.94 17.69 -0.19
C VAL A 19 4.05 18.88 0.19
N LEU A 20 2.73 18.73 0.10
CA LEU A 20 1.80 19.81 0.47
C LEU A 20 1.92 20.19 1.94
N LEU A 21 1.94 19.20 2.86
CA LEU A 21 2.08 19.43 4.30
C LEU A 21 3.46 19.99 4.67
N GLY A 22 4.54 19.45 4.09
CA GLY A 22 5.91 19.90 4.34
C GLY A 22 6.16 21.34 3.89
N HIS A 23 5.39 21.85 2.92
CA HIS A 23 5.53 23.20 2.38
C HIS A 23 4.42 24.16 2.85
N THR A 24 3.68 23.84 3.91
CA THR A 24 2.63 24.70 4.49
C THR A 24 3.07 26.12 4.83
N GLY A 25 4.32 26.32 5.23
CA GLY A 25 4.88 27.67 5.41
C GLY A 25 5.00 28.44 4.10
N LEU A 26 5.42 27.78 3.01
CA LEU A 26 5.49 28.38 1.68
C LEU A 26 4.09 28.71 1.16
N TRP A 27 3.12 27.80 1.35
CA TRP A 27 1.72 28.03 0.98
C TRP A 27 1.12 29.21 1.75
N ALA A 28 1.39 29.33 3.05
CA ALA A 28 0.93 30.46 3.85
C ALA A 28 1.47 31.80 3.33
N VAL A 29 2.76 31.86 2.98
CA VAL A 29 3.36 33.07 2.42
C VAL A 29 2.79 33.40 1.03
N MET A 30 2.66 32.38 0.15
CA MET A 30 2.14 32.55 -1.20
C MET A 30 0.68 33.04 -1.21
N LEU A 31 -0.13 32.62 -0.23
CA LEU A 31 -1.53 33.03 -0.07
C LEU A 31 -1.70 34.43 0.56
N GLY A 32 -0.59 35.14 0.84
CA GLY A 32 -0.65 36.54 1.32
C GLY A 32 -0.88 36.67 2.82
N THR A 33 -0.39 35.73 3.63
CA THR A 33 -0.49 35.81 5.09
C THR A 33 0.14 37.11 5.61
N ASP A 34 -0.61 37.86 6.42
CA ASP A 34 -0.19 39.15 6.97
C ASP A 34 0.96 38.97 7.97
N ASN A 35 2.09 39.60 7.65
CA ASN A 35 3.30 39.60 8.49
C ASN A 35 3.20 40.51 9.73
N SER A 36 2.16 41.33 9.80
CA SER A 36 1.86 42.19 10.94
C SER A 36 1.33 41.36 12.12
N ILE A 37 0.71 40.22 11.84
CA ILE A 37 0.21 39.29 12.86
C ILE A 37 1.37 38.45 13.36
N ARG A 38 1.77 38.71 14.61
CA ARG A 38 2.87 38.02 15.28
C ARG A 38 2.35 37.26 16.49
N ILE A 39 2.70 35.97 16.53
CA ILE A 39 2.42 35.10 17.67
C ILE A 39 3.76 34.85 18.35
N LEU A 40 3.87 35.20 19.64
CA LEU A 40 5.10 35.05 20.42
C LEU A 40 6.33 35.76 19.81
N GLY A 41 6.09 36.86 19.08
CA GLY A 41 7.14 37.64 18.40
C GLY A 41 7.52 37.14 17.01
N LEU A 42 7.04 35.96 16.61
CA LEU A 42 7.26 35.37 15.28
C LEU A 42 6.07 35.66 14.35
N PRO A 43 6.33 35.95 13.06
CA PRO A 43 5.27 36.03 12.06
C PRO A 43 4.42 34.75 12.01
N ILE A 44 3.11 34.91 11.85
CA ILE A 44 2.13 33.81 11.93
C ILE A 44 2.37 32.68 10.91
N HIS A 45 2.98 32.95 9.76
CA HIS A 45 3.31 31.92 8.77
C HIS A 45 4.29 30.87 9.29
N TYR A 46 5.20 31.22 10.22
CA TYR A 46 6.06 30.24 10.90
C TYR A 46 5.26 29.35 11.85
N PHE A 47 4.27 29.91 12.53
CA PHE A 47 3.41 29.14 13.41
C PHE A 47 2.58 28.12 12.62
N ILE A 48 2.06 28.51 11.45
CA ILE A 48 1.38 27.60 10.52
C ILE A 48 2.33 26.52 10.02
N ALA A 49 3.57 26.86 9.65
CA ALA A 49 4.56 25.88 9.22
C ALA A 49 4.90 24.86 10.32
N ILE A 50 5.04 25.31 11.57
CA ILE A 50 5.36 24.42 12.70
C ILE A 50 4.17 23.55 13.07
N THR A 51 2.97 24.12 13.17
CA THR A 51 1.79 23.38 13.58
C THR A 51 1.25 22.52 12.45
N LEU A 52 0.88 23.12 11.32
CA LEU A 52 0.30 22.40 10.19
C LEU A 52 1.34 21.56 9.43
N GLY A 53 2.58 22.05 9.33
CA GLY A 53 3.66 21.31 8.70
C GLY A 53 4.15 20.19 9.60
N SER A 54 4.76 20.49 10.74
CA SER A 54 5.38 19.44 11.57
C SER A 54 4.36 18.49 12.21
N LEU A 55 3.27 19.00 12.82
CA LEU A 55 2.25 18.09 13.40
C LEU A 55 1.38 17.45 12.30
N GLY A 56 1.07 18.17 11.23
CA GLY A 56 0.33 17.59 10.12
C GLY A 56 1.08 16.45 9.45
N VAL A 57 2.38 16.61 9.21
CA VAL A 57 3.26 15.55 8.71
C VAL A 57 3.27 14.36 9.68
N LEU A 58 3.41 14.60 10.99
CA LEU A 58 3.40 13.53 11.99
C LEU A 58 2.09 12.71 11.96
N LEU A 59 0.93 13.38 11.96
CA LEU A 59 -0.36 12.72 11.89
C LEU A 59 -0.55 11.97 10.57
N TRP A 60 -0.11 12.58 9.46
CA TRP A 60 -0.18 11.96 8.14
C TRP A 60 0.67 10.69 8.06
N SER A 61 1.86 10.69 8.68
CA SER A 61 2.72 9.50 8.77
C SER A 61 2.07 8.38 9.57
N MET A 62 1.34 8.69 10.64
CA MET A 62 0.59 7.67 11.39
C MET A 62 -0.50 7.03 10.52
N VAL A 63 -1.24 7.84 9.75
CA VAL A 63 -2.26 7.35 8.81
C VAL A 63 -1.62 6.49 7.72
N TRP A 64 -0.49 6.94 7.17
CA TRP A 64 0.25 6.20 6.15
C TRP A 64 0.70 4.83 6.65
N CYS A 65 1.33 4.75 7.83
CA CYS A 65 1.76 3.47 8.38
C CYS A 65 0.60 2.48 8.52
N ARG A 66 -0.57 2.96 8.96
CA ARG A 66 -1.75 2.11 9.10
C ARG A 66 -2.29 1.64 7.74
N TYR A 67 -2.30 2.52 6.75
CA TYR A 67 -2.74 2.19 5.40
C TYR A 67 -1.76 1.23 4.69
N ALA A 68 -0.46 1.43 4.87
CA ALA A 68 0.57 0.56 4.33
C ALA A 68 0.44 -0.87 4.86
N ASN A 69 0.25 -1.05 6.17
CA ASN A 69 0.01 -2.38 6.75
C ASN A 69 -1.23 -3.06 6.16
N GLN A 70 -2.34 -2.33 6.00
CA GLN A 70 -3.54 -2.89 5.38
C GLN A 70 -3.31 -3.28 3.92
N LEU A 71 -2.50 -2.51 3.20
CA LEU A 71 -2.15 -2.82 1.82
C LEU A 71 -1.30 -4.11 1.72
N GLU A 72 -0.36 -4.28 2.65
CA GLU A 72 0.45 -5.50 2.76
C GLU A 72 -0.42 -6.73 3.05
N ASP A 73 -1.36 -6.62 4.00
CA ASP A 73 -2.34 -7.68 4.30
C ASP A 73 -3.18 -8.06 3.07
N GLU A 74 -3.63 -7.07 2.28
CA GLU A 74 -4.38 -7.30 1.03
C GLU A 74 -3.53 -8.02 -0.03
N ILE A 75 -2.25 -7.65 -0.17
CA ILE A 75 -1.31 -8.28 -1.11
C ILE A 75 -1.06 -9.74 -0.72
N GLU A 76 -0.82 -10.01 0.56
CA GLU A 76 -0.60 -11.36 1.07
C GLU A 76 -1.83 -12.26 0.86
N ALA A 77 -3.04 -11.72 1.09
CA ALA A 77 -4.29 -12.44 0.82
C ALA A 77 -4.51 -12.73 -0.67
N GLU A 78 -4.20 -11.79 -1.58
CA GLU A 78 -4.27 -12.04 -3.03
C GLU A 78 -3.25 -13.13 -3.45
N ASN A 79 -2.02 -13.07 -2.94
CA ASN A 79 -0.99 -14.07 -3.23
C ASN A 79 -1.36 -15.46 -2.70
N ALA A 80 -1.83 -15.58 -1.46
CA ALA A 80 -2.23 -16.86 -0.87
C ALA A 80 -3.32 -17.57 -1.70
N ASN A 81 -4.29 -16.82 -2.22
CA ASN A 81 -5.33 -17.35 -3.09
C ASN A 81 -4.80 -17.82 -4.46
N LEU A 82 -3.84 -17.10 -5.04
CA LEU A 82 -3.20 -17.49 -6.31
C LEU A 82 -2.33 -18.74 -6.15
N PHE A 83 -1.50 -18.81 -5.11
CA PHE A 83 -0.61 -19.95 -4.87
C PHE A 83 -1.38 -21.20 -4.39
N GLY A 84 -2.40 -21.06 -3.53
CA GLY A 84 -3.25 -22.18 -3.11
C GLY A 84 -4.04 -22.80 -4.26
N SER A 85 -4.47 -21.98 -5.23
CA SER A 85 -5.14 -22.47 -6.44
C SER A 85 -4.18 -23.23 -7.37
N ALA A 86 -2.92 -22.78 -7.49
CA ALA A 86 -1.91 -23.44 -8.30
C ALA A 86 -1.42 -24.77 -7.71
N GLU A 87 -1.35 -24.89 -6.39
CA GLU A 87 -1.03 -26.14 -5.68
C GLU A 87 -2.17 -27.17 -5.88
N ALA A 88 -3.42 -26.74 -5.71
CA ALA A 88 -4.61 -27.59 -5.89
C ALA A 88 -4.77 -28.09 -7.33
N ASP A 89 -4.44 -27.25 -8.33
CA ASP A 89 -4.49 -27.63 -9.75
C ASP A 89 -3.39 -28.64 -10.11
N ARG A 90 -2.22 -28.54 -9.49
CA ARG A 90 -1.14 -29.55 -9.62
C ARG A 90 -1.49 -30.88 -8.95
N GLU A 91 -2.12 -30.85 -7.78
CA GLU A 91 -2.58 -32.07 -7.09
C GLU A 91 -3.73 -32.76 -7.84
N GLY A 92 -4.63 -31.99 -8.46
CA GLY A 92 -5.69 -32.48 -9.34
C GLY A 92 -5.18 -33.07 -10.65
N SER A 93 -4.18 -32.44 -11.27
CA SER A 93 -3.54 -32.95 -12.50
C SER A 93 -2.64 -34.17 -12.24
N GLY A 94 -2.10 -34.35 -11.03
CA GLY A 94 -1.20 -35.45 -10.67
C GLY A 94 -1.88 -36.81 -10.42
N ARG A 95 -3.22 -36.84 -10.29
CA ARG A 95 -4.00 -38.08 -10.09
C ARG A 95 -4.71 -38.61 -11.35
N GLN A 96 -4.60 -37.92 -12.48
CA GLN A 96 -5.02 -38.44 -13.79
C GLN A 96 -3.86 -39.14 -14.51
N GLY A 97 -3.32 -40.18 -13.89
CA GLY A 97 -2.25 -40.96 -14.49
C GLY A 97 -2.26 -42.36 -13.92
N VAL A 98 -2.87 -43.28 -14.67
CA VAL A 98 -2.90 -44.72 -14.40
C VAL A 98 -3.87 -45.12 -13.29
N GLY A 99 -5.14 -45.26 -13.67
CA GLY A 99 -6.08 -46.07 -12.89
C GLY A 99 -5.61 -47.53 -12.80
N PRO A 100 -5.97 -48.26 -11.73
CA PRO A 100 -5.53 -49.63 -11.48
C PRO A 100 -5.89 -50.62 -12.60
N ASP A 101 -6.82 -50.24 -13.48
CA ASP A 101 -7.28 -51.05 -14.62
C ASP A 101 -6.23 -51.14 -15.74
N ALA A 102 -5.35 -50.14 -15.88
CA ALA A 102 -4.30 -50.14 -16.90
C ALA A 102 -3.11 -51.05 -16.55
N LEU A 103 -2.91 -51.36 -15.26
CA LEU A 103 -1.88 -52.29 -14.80
C LEU A 103 -2.31 -53.76 -14.96
N ALA A 104 -3.60 -54.05 -14.82
CA ALA A 104 -4.12 -55.41 -14.97
C ALA A 104 -4.08 -55.93 -16.42
N LEU A 105 -4.17 -55.05 -17.42
CA LEU A 105 -4.07 -55.43 -18.83
C LEU A 105 -2.62 -55.67 -19.31
N ALA A 106 -1.62 -55.15 -18.59
CA ALA A 106 -0.21 -55.32 -18.95
C ALA A 106 0.40 -56.62 -18.39
N GLU A 107 -0.13 -57.16 -17.27
CA GLU A 107 0.34 -58.43 -16.71
C GLU A 107 -0.29 -59.68 -17.35
N GLY A 108 -1.43 -59.55 -18.04
CA GLY A 108 -2.09 -60.67 -18.72
C GLY A 108 -1.52 -61.04 -20.10
N ALA A 109 -0.49 -60.32 -20.57
CA ALA A 109 0.09 -60.48 -21.91
C ALA A 109 1.51 -61.06 -21.93
N LYS A 110 1.97 -61.68 -20.82
CA LYS A 110 3.25 -62.40 -20.76
C LYS A 110 3.07 -63.91 -20.80
#